data_AF-A0A2V5MD06-F1
#
_entry.id   AF-A0A2V5MD06-F1
#
_cell.length_a   1.000
_cell.length_b   1.000
_cell.length_c   1.000
_cell.angle_alpha   90.00
_cell.angle_beta   90.00
_cell.angle_gamma   90.00
#
_symmetry.space_group_name_H-M   'P 1'
#
loop_
_entity.id
_entity.type
_entity.pdbx_description
1 polymer ?
#
loop_
_entity_poly.entity_id
_entity_poly.type
_entity_poly.pdbx_seq_one_letter_code
_entity_poly.pdbx_strand_id
1 'polypeptide(L)'
;MGSVLSFAMLAGAAAAEAKARRGAAGSARSVGAIQFSAQRGFYNAPIEVAITTRTPGAQVYYTTNGAAPAPNSGLPYERPLRIETTTVLRAAAFKDGVASADVDTHSYTFPKDVLKQTGVGFPKTWGTNQGAPVPADYEMDPDIVRHPVYGEVLVPALKSIPTLSVVMDLGDLFGTSRGIYTNPNQSGLEWERPASVELIYPDDRKTFHVNCGIRIQGGWNRRPEESPKHSFRLLFKKKYGPAKLKLPLFGNDGVSEFETIIL
;
A
#
# COMPACT_ATOMS: atom_id res chain seq x y z
N MET A 1 -13.02 5.12 -11.73
CA MET A 1 -11.57 4.83 -11.68
C MET A 1 -10.96 5.83 -10.73
N GLY A 2 -10.72 5.42 -9.48
CA GLY A 2 -10.03 6.27 -8.50
C GLY A 2 -8.53 6.06 -8.67
N SER A 3 -7.79 7.14 -8.93
CA SER A 3 -6.33 7.13 -8.86
C SER A 3 -5.94 6.79 -7.42
N VAL A 4 -5.06 5.83 -7.20
CA VAL A 4 -4.46 5.60 -5.88
C VAL A 4 -3.05 6.18 -5.92
N LEU A 5 -2.81 7.23 -5.14
CA LEU A 5 -1.48 7.80 -4.98
C LEU A 5 -0.60 6.79 -4.25
N SER A 6 0.44 6.31 -4.92
CA SER A 6 1.52 5.55 -4.28
C SER A 6 2.49 6.57 -3.68
N PHE A 7 2.54 6.68 -2.35
CA PHE A 7 3.51 7.51 -1.65
C PHE A 7 4.87 6.82 -1.61
N ALA A 8 5.75 7.09 -2.58
CA ALA A 8 7.14 6.63 -2.53
C ALA A 8 7.88 7.33 -1.38
N MET A 9 8.28 6.56 -0.37
CA MET A 9 9.21 7.00 0.68
C MET A 9 10.52 6.25 0.55
N LEU A 10 11.65 6.99 0.60
CA LEU A 10 12.99 6.46 0.40
C LEU A 10 13.33 5.42 1.46
N ALA A 11 13.63 4.20 1.03
CA ALA A 11 14.36 3.22 1.83
C ALA A 11 15.42 2.58 0.95
N GLY A 12 16.69 2.80 1.28
CA GLY A 12 17.79 2.02 0.71
C GLY A 12 17.76 0.63 1.31
N ALA A 13 17.69 -0.41 0.48
CA ALA A 13 17.77 -1.80 0.94
C ALA A 13 18.49 -2.66 -0.09
N ALA A 14 19.42 -3.49 0.38
CA ALA A 14 20.11 -4.54 -0.37
C ALA A 14 19.32 -5.85 -0.28
N ALA A 15 19.38 -6.67 -1.34
CA ALA A 15 18.61 -7.90 -1.46
C ALA A 15 19.11 -9.02 -0.53
N ALA A 16 18.20 -9.71 0.15
CA ALA A 16 18.46 -11.03 0.72
C ALA A 16 17.28 -11.98 0.50
N GLU A 17 17.59 -13.21 0.12
CA GLU A 17 16.62 -14.27 -0.15
C GLU A 17 15.98 -14.81 1.14
N ALA A 18 14.65 -14.70 1.24
CA ALA A 18 13.88 -15.47 2.22
C ALA A 18 13.31 -16.73 1.55
N LYS A 19 13.96 -17.88 1.82
CA LYS A 19 13.47 -19.23 1.46
C LYS A 19 12.24 -19.56 2.30
N ALA A 20 11.06 -19.56 1.69
CA ALA A 20 9.83 -19.99 2.35
C ALA A 20 9.87 -21.50 2.63
N ARG A 21 10.09 -21.90 3.88
CA ARG A 21 9.79 -23.26 4.35
C ARG A 21 8.30 -23.35 4.68
N ARG A 22 7.52 -24.05 3.85
CA ARG A 22 6.14 -24.45 4.17
C ARG A 22 6.18 -25.71 5.04
N GLY A 23 5.78 -25.60 6.29
CA GLY A 23 5.38 -26.74 7.11
C GLY A 23 3.93 -27.09 6.80
N ALA A 24 3.68 -28.34 6.41
CA ALA A 24 2.35 -28.92 6.31
C ALA A 24 2.00 -29.63 7.63
N ALA A 25 0.86 -29.25 8.24
CA ALA A 25 -0.12 -30.13 8.89
C ALA A 25 -1.06 -29.32 9.83
N GLY A 26 -2.38 -29.44 9.61
CA GLY A 26 -3.38 -29.35 10.71
C GLY A 26 -4.23 -28.08 10.85
N SER A 27 -5.24 -27.87 9.99
CA SER A 27 -6.62 -27.47 10.36
C SER A 27 -7.47 -27.24 9.09
N ALA A 28 -8.50 -28.05 8.90
CA ALA A 28 -9.39 -28.07 7.75
C ALA A 28 -10.45 -26.93 7.74
N ARG A 29 -10.04 -25.68 7.99
CA ARG A 29 -10.95 -24.52 7.99
C ARG A 29 -10.39 -23.21 7.42
N SER A 30 -9.16 -23.18 6.90
CA SER A 30 -8.65 -21.96 6.27
C SER A 30 -8.96 -21.95 4.76
N VAL A 31 -9.59 -20.87 4.30
CA VAL A 31 -9.65 -20.59 2.86
C VAL A 31 -8.23 -20.29 2.39
N GLY A 32 -7.80 -20.99 1.35
CA GLY A 32 -6.47 -20.91 0.78
C GLY A 32 -6.18 -19.52 0.24
N ALA A 33 -4.91 -19.12 0.30
CA ALA A 33 -4.45 -17.86 -0.24
C ALA A 33 -4.82 -17.74 -1.72
N ILE A 34 -5.14 -16.51 -2.13
CA ILE A 34 -5.29 -16.17 -3.53
C ILE A 34 -3.93 -16.05 -4.21
N GLN A 35 -3.92 -16.04 -5.54
CA GLN A 35 -2.75 -15.75 -6.35
C GLN A 35 -3.14 -14.88 -7.54
N PHE A 36 -2.41 -13.78 -7.72
CA PHE A 36 -2.48 -12.95 -8.92
C PHE A 36 -1.59 -13.51 -10.04
N SER A 37 -2.03 -13.41 -11.28
CA SER A 37 -1.25 -13.83 -12.45
C SER A 37 -0.11 -12.87 -12.80
N ALA A 38 -0.27 -11.58 -12.46
CA ALA A 38 0.74 -10.54 -12.66
C ALA A 38 1.35 -10.13 -11.31
N GLN A 39 2.65 -9.86 -11.29
CA GLN A 39 3.34 -9.40 -10.08
C GLN A 39 3.05 -7.92 -9.83
N ARG A 40 2.99 -7.52 -8.55
CA ARG A 40 3.07 -6.10 -8.15
C ARG A 40 4.33 -5.47 -8.74
N GLY A 41 4.30 -4.20 -9.13
CA GLY A 41 5.47 -3.54 -9.70
C GLY A 41 5.17 -2.45 -10.72
N PHE A 42 6.19 -2.10 -11.51
CA PHE A 42 6.12 -1.07 -12.52
C PHE A 42 5.72 -1.61 -13.89
N TYR A 43 4.76 -0.95 -14.54
CA TYR A 43 4.26 -1.32 -15.86
C TYR A 43 4.24 -0.12 -16.80
N ASN A 44 4.55 -0.35 -18.07
CA ASN A 44 4.56 0.68 -19.11
C ASN A 44 3.48 0.46 -20.18
N ALA A 45 2.72 -0.62 -20.07
CA ALA A 45 1.66 -1.02 -20.97
C ALA A 45 0.55 -1.74 -20.18
N PRO A 46 -0.71 -1.70 -20.66
CA PRO A 46 -1.80 -2.44 -20.05
C PRO A 46 -1.51 -3.93 -19.82
N ILE A 47 -2.05 -4.48 -18.74
CA ILE A 47 -1.91 -5.89 -18.38
C ILE A 47 -3.26 -6.53 -18.04
N GLU A 48 -3.36 -7.85 -18.23
CA GLU A 48 -4.48 -8.66 -17.77
C GLU A 48 -4.09 -9.38 -16.47
N VAL A 49 -4.88 -9.17 -15.43
CA VAL A 49 -4.65 -9.73 -14.10
C VAL A 49 -5.76 -10.72 -13.75
N ALA A 50 -5.42 -12.00 -13.76
CA ALA A 50 -6.28 -13.05 -13.24
C ALA A 50 -6.02 -13.26 -11.74
N ILE A 51 -7.09 -13.53 -10.98
CA ILE A 51 -7.04 -13.89 -9.57
C ILE A 51 -7.54 -15.32 -9.42
N THR A 52 -6.77 -16.16 -8.74
CA THR A 52 -7.12 -17.57 -8.52
C THR A 52 -7.07 -17.90 -7.03
N THR A 53 -7.81 -18.92 -6.62
CA THR A 53 -7.68 -19.53 -5.30
C THR A 53 -7.64 -21.03 -5.44
N ARG A 54 -6.86 -21.69 -4.58
CA ARG A 54 -6.77 -23.15 -4.53
C ARG A 54 -7.92 -23.79 -3.76
N THR A 55 -8.82 -23.02 -3.15
CA THR A 55 -9.96 -23.54 -2.39
C THR A 55 -11.18 -23.71 -3.29
N PRO A 56 -11.60 -24.95 -3.61
CA PRO A 56 -12.78 -25.18 -4.45
C PRO A 56 -14.05 -24.63 -3.79
N GLY A 57 -14.87 -23.94 -4.58
CA GLY A 57 -16.11 -23.31 -4.14
C GLY A 57 -15.95 -22.02 -3.33
N ALA A 58 -14.73 -21.47 -3.22
CA ALA A 58 -14.53 -20.15 -2.64
C ALA A 58 -14.79 -19.05 -3.70
N GLN A 59 -15.48 -17.98 -3.30
CA GLN A 59 -15.70 -16.79 -4.09
C GLN A 59 -14.58 -15.77 -3.82
N VAL A 60 -13.99 -15.20 -4.85
CA VAL A 60 -13.00 -14.13 -4.71
C VAL A 60 -13.68 -12.77 -4.80
N TYR A 61 -13.33 -11.86 -3.90
CA TYR A 61 -13.74 -10.46 -3.94
C TYR A 61 -12.51 -9.56 -3.98
N TYR A 62 -12.63 -8.41 -4.64
CA TYR A 62 -11.56 -7.43 -4.77
C TYR A 62 -12.04 -5.99 -4.56
N THR A 63 -11.08 -5.10 -4.29
CA THR A 63 -11.28 -3.65 -4.20
C THR A 63 -10.12 -2.94 -4.88
N THR A 64 -10.37 -1.71 -5.35
CA THR A 64 -9.35 -0.84 -5.95
C THR A 64 -9.23 0.52 -5.28
N ASN A 65 -9.85 0.68 -4.10
CA ASN A 65 -9.93 1.93 -3.36
C ASN A 65 -9.14 1.89 -2.03
N GLY A 66 -8.28 0.87 -1.85
CA GLY A 66 -7.47 0.69 -0.64
C GLY A 66 -8.18 -0.02 0.53
N ALA A 67 -9.51 -0.11 0.52
CA ALA A 67 -10.29 -0.82 1.54
C ALA A 67 -10.08 -2.34 1.50
N ALA A 68 -10.26 -3.02 2.62
CA ALA A 68 -10.24 -4.49 2.63
C ALA A 68 -11.46 -5.05 1.85
N PRO A 69 -11.27 -6.02 0.95
CA PRO A 69 -12.36 -6.65 0.23
C PRO A 69 -13.18 -7.55 1.16
N ALA A 70 -14.51 -7.43 1.09
CA ALA A 70 -15.46 -8.32 1.77
C ALA A 70 -16.69 -8.54 0.89
N PRO A 71 -17.53 -9.58 1.13
CA PRO A 71 -18.68 -9.88 0.29
C PRO A 71 -19.70 -8.74 0.14
N ASN A 72 -19.76 -7.82 1.11
CA ASN A 72 -20.70 -6.69 1.14
C ASN A 72 -20.06 -5.34 0.76
N SER A 73 -18.74 -5.27 0.64
CA SER A 73 -18.00 -4.02 0.37
C SER A 73 -17.02 -4.10 -0.80
N GLY A 74 -16.74 -5.32 -1.28
CA GLY A 74 -15.88 -5.60 -2.42
C GLY A 74 -16.68 -6.03 -3.65
N LEU A 75 -16.01 -6.02 -4.80
CA LEU A 75 -16.53 -6.46 -6.07
C LEU A 75 -16.27 -7.97 -6.25
N PRO A 76 -17.26 -8.77 -6.69
CA PRO A 76 -17.01 -10.16 -7.02
C PRO A 76 -16.07 -10.26 -8.22
N TYR A 77 -15.10 -11.17 -8.15
CA TYR A 77 -14.20 -11.47 -9.25
C TYR A 77 -14.78 -12.58 -10.13
N GLU A 78 -15.02 -12.27 -11.40
CA GLU A 78 -15.65 -13.18 -12.37
C GLU A 78 -14.77 -13.47 -13.60
N ARG A 79 -13.90 -12.52 -13.96
CA ARG A 79 -13.02 -12.59 -15.14
C ARG A 79 -11.74 -11.79 -14.89
N PRO A 80 -10.66 -12.05 -15.66
CA PRO A 80 -9.44 -11.24 -15.59
C PRO A 80 -9.72 -9.74 -15.67
N LEU A 81 -8.96 -8.98 -14.88
CA LEU A 81 -9.06 -7.53 -14.78
C LEU A 81 -8.00 -6.89 -15.68
N ARG A 82 -8.45 -6.08 -16.63
CA ARG A 82 -7.58 -5.25 -17.44
C ARG A 82 -7.14 -4.02 -16.65
N ILE A 83 -5.85 -3.94 -16.35
CA ILE A 83 -5.22 -2.82 -15.62
C ILE A 83 -4.44 -1.98 -16.62
N GLU A 84 -4.90 -0.76 -16.88
CA GLU A 84 -4.32 0.13 -17.88
C GLU A 84 -3.62 1.35 -17.28
N THR A 85 -3.89 1.60 -16.00
CA THR A 85 -3.35 2.75 -15.25
C THR A 85 -2.89 2.33 -13.87
N THR A 86 -2.19 3.23 -13.17
CA THR A 86 -1.80 3.03 -11.77
C THR A 86 -3.01 2.59 -10.94
N THR A 87 -2.94 1.38 -10.40
CA THR A 87 -4.06 0.72 -9.72
C THR A 87 -3.51 -0.08 -8.56
N VAL A 88 -4.10 0.12 -7.39
CA VAL A 88 -3.97 -0.81 -6.29
C VAL A 88 -5.09 -1.82 -6.37
N LEU A 89 -4.76 -3.10 -6.31
CA LEU A 89 -5.72 -4.20 -6.33
C LEU A 89 -5.58 -5.03 -5.06
N ARG A 90 -6.62 -5.04 -4.22
CA ARG A 90 -6.66 -5.87 -3.01
C ARG A 90 -7.68 -6.97 -3.23
N ALA A 91 -7.38 -8.21 -2.85
CA ALA A 91 -8.31 -9.31 -2.99
C ALA A 91 -8.23 -10.32 -1.84
N ALA A 92 -9.34 -11.01 -1.59
CA ALA A 92 -9.45 -12.10 -0.64
C ALA A 92 -10.49 -13.11 -1.13
N ALA A 93 -10.32 -14.38 -0.74
CA ALA A 93 -11.27 -15.44 -1.05
C ALA A 93 -12.16 -15.72 0.16
N PHE A 94 -13.42 -16.07 -0.08
CA PHE A 94 -14.41 -16.35 0.95
C PHE A 94 -15.12 -17.67 0.65
N LYS A 95 -15.31 -18.50 1.66
CA LYS A 95 -16.10 -19.73 1.57
C LYS A 95 -16.93 -19.88 2.83
N ASP A 96 -18.24 -20.08 2.67
CA ASP A 96 -19.19 -20.27 3.78
C ASP A 96 -19.08 -19.17 4.87
N GLY A 97 -18.87 -17.92 4.44
CA GLY A 97 -18.69 -16.77 5.32
C GLY A 97 -17.30 -16.64 5.97
N VAL A 98 -16.38 -17.58 5.73
CA VAL A 98 -15.01 -17.55 6.23
C VAL A 98 -14.07 -16.95 5.18
N ALA A 99 -13.28 -15.95 5.58
CA ALA A 99 -12.28 -15.32 4.72
C ALA A 99 -10.99 -16.15 4.63
N SER A 100 -10.20 -15.93 3.57
CA SER A 100 -8.79 -16.32 3.52
C SER A 100 -8.01 -15.65 4.65
N ALA A 101 -6.94 -16.30 5.10
CA ALA A 101 -6.19 -15.87 6.27
C ALA A 101 -5.71 -14.41 6.18
N ASP A 102 -5.36 -13.94 4.98
CA ASP A 102 -4.90 -12.59 4.73
C ASP A 102 -5.51 -12.03 3.44
N VAL A 103 -5.69 -10.71 3.40
CA VAL A 103 -5.91 -9.94 2.17
C VAL A 103 -4.56 -9.81 1.46
N ASP A 104 -4.50 -10.14 0.17
CA ASP A 104 -3.32 -9.87 -0.65
C ASP A 104 -3.55 -8.60 -1.47
N THR A 105 -2.54 -7.74 -1.50
CA THR A 105 -2.57 -6.42 -2.15
C THR A 105 -1.51 -6.42 -3.23
N HIS A 106 -1.81 -5.99 -4.45
CA HIS A 106 -0.82 -5.74 -5.49
C HIS A 106 -0.94 -4.29 -5.96
N SER A 107 0.13 -3.51 -5.83
CA SER A 107 0.25 -2.20 -6.47
C SER A 107 0.83 -2.36 -7.88
N TYR A 108 0.06 -1.96 -8.89
CA TYR A 108 0.51 -1.83 -10.28
C TYR A 108 0.75 -0.35 -10.56
N THR A 109 2.01 0.07 -10.66
CA THR A 109 2.39 1.47 -10.83
C THR A 109 2.78 1.74 -12.28
N PHE A 110 2.11 2.71 -12.90
CA PHE A 110 2.39 3.16 -14.25
C PHE A 110 3.09 4.52 -14.16
N PRO A 111 4.42 4.61 -14.37
CA PRO A 111 5.16 5.86 -14.12
C PRO A 111 4.61 7.06 -14.89
N LYS A 112 4.10 6.84 -16.11
CA LYS A 112 3.48 7.91 -16.91
C LYS A 112 2.21 8.49 -16.29
N ASP A 113 1.49 7.70 -15.51
CA ASP A 113 0.30 8.16 -14.78
C ASP A 113 0.70 8.92 -13.52
N VAL A 114 1.78 8.51 -12.85
CA VAL A 114 2.33 9.23 -11.69
C VAL A 114 2.69 10.67 -12.06
N LEU A 115 3.26 10.89 -13.26
CA LEU A 115 3.56 12.24 -13.76
C LEU A 115 2.31 13.10 -14.01
N LYS A 116 1.14 12.49 -14.14
CA LYS A 116 -0.14 13.14 -14.43
C LYS A 116 -1.13 12.98 -13.27
N GLN A 117 -0.67 12.51 -12.13
CA GLN A 117 -1.53 12.21 -11.00
C GLN A 117 -2.19 13.49 -10.51
N THR A 118 -3.41 13.34 -10.02
CA THR A 118 -4.19 14.42 -9.43
C THR A 118 -4.72 13.98 -8.08
N GLY A 119 -5.21 14.92 -7.28
CA GLY A 119 -5.91 14.63 -6.03
C GLY A 119 -7.34 14.10 -6.21
N VAL A 120 -7.76 13.69 -7.41
CA VAL A 120 -9.13 13.23 -7.65
C VAL A 120 -9.43 11.99 -6.80
N GLY A 121 -10.45 12.09 -5.94
CA GLY A 121 -10.82 11.06 -4.99
C GLY A 121 -10.14 11.19 -3.61
N PHE A 122 -9.24 12.15 -3.44
CA PHE A 122 -8.60 12.49 -2.17
C PHE A 122 -9.15 13.80 -1.57
N PRO A 123 -8.97 14.03 -0.25
CA PRO A 123 -9.36 15.28 0.36
C PRO A 123 -8.64 16.48 -0.23
N LYS A 124 -9.33 17.62 -0.35
CA LYS A 124 -8.74 18.88 -0.82
C LYS A 124 -7.86 19.58 0.22
N THR A 125 -7.82 19.07 1.44
CA THR A 125 -7.06 19.65 2.55
C THR A 125 -6.44 18.51 3.37
N TRP A 126 -5.27 18.75 3.96
CA TRP A 126 -4.64 17.78 4.88
C TRP A 126 -5.08 17.92 6.33
N GLY A 127 -5.91 18.92 6.63
CA GLY A 127 -6.38 19.22 7.97
C GLY A 127 -6.66 20.72 8.12
N THR A 128 -6.61 21.19 9.37
CA THR A 128 -6.77 22.61 9.70
C THR A 128 -5.62 23.10 10.57
N ASN A 129 -5.31 24.40 10.44
CA ASN A 129 -4.38 25.16 11.25
C ASN A 129 -5.09 26.41 11.77
N GLN A 130 -5.18 26.57 13.10
CA GLN A 130 -5.89 27.69 13.74
C GLN A 130 -7.31 27.93 13.16
N GLY A 131 -8.00 26.86 12.76
CA GLY A 131 -9.34 26.91 12.15
C GLY A 131 -9.37 27.12 10.64
N ALA A 132 -8.24 27.40 9.98
CA ALA A 132 -8.13 27.53 8.53
C ALA A 132 -7.70 26.20 7.87
N PRO A 133 -8.21 25.85 6.67
CA PRO A 133 -7.80 24.64 5.96
C PRO A 133 -6.36 24.73 5.43
N VAL A 134 -5.60 23.63 5.53
CA VAL A 134 -4.29 23.49 4.86
C VAL A 134 -4.50 22.82 3.49
N PRO A 135 -4.34 23.54 2.36
CA PRO A 135 -4.72 23.03 1.02
C PRO A 135 -3.84 21.87 0.59
N ALA A 136 -4.42 20.78 0.10
CA ALA A 136 -3.69 19.60 -0.34
C ALA A 136 -3.12 19.72 -1.76
N ASP A 137 -1.89 19.23 -1.93
CA ASP A 137 -1.11 19.14 -3.15
C ASP A 137 -0.67 17.69 -3.39
N TYR A 138 -1.19 17.12 -4.47
CA TYR A 138 -0.92 15.74 -4.87
C TYR A 138 -0.18 15.67 -6.20
N GLU A 139 -0.08 16.79 -6.91
CA GLU A 139 0.38 16.80 -8.29
C GLU A 139 1.91 16.80 -8.31
N MET A 140 2.47 16.23 -9.36
CA MET A 140 3.85 16.53 -9.71
C MET A 140 3.87 17.94 -10.30
N ASP A 141 4.81 18.79 -9.88
CA ASP A 141 4.91 20.17 -10.37
C ASP A 141 4.86 20.21 -11.92
N PRO A 142 3.81 20.80 -12.52
CA PRO A 142 3.64 20.82 -13.97
C PRO A 142 4.80 21.49 -14.71
N ASP A 143 5.48 22.46 -14.09
CA ASP A 143 6.62 23.14 -14.70
C ASP A 143 7.82 22.20 -14.80
N ILE A 144 8.00 21.30 -13.84
CA ILE A 144 9.03 20.25 -13.88
C ILE A 144 8.63 19.14 -14.86
N VAL A 145 7.37 18.69 -14.84
CA VAL A 145 6.88 17.62 -15.73
C VAL A 145 6.95 18.03 -17.19
N ARG A 146 6.68 19.29 -17.51
CA ARG A 146 6.69 19.84 -18.88
C ARG A 146 8.04 20.45 -19.28
N HIS A 147 9.01 20.48 -18.38
CA HIS A 147 10.32 21.04 -18.67
C HIS A 147 11.02 20.22 -19.77
N PRO A 148 11.56 20.85 -20.83
CA PRO A 148 12.14 20.13 -21.97
C PRO A 148 13.34 19.24 -21.61
N VAL A 149 14.06 19.56 -20.53
CA VAL A 149 15.21 18.76 -20.06
C VAL A 149 14.81 17.76 -18.97
N TYR A 150 13.95 18.16 -18.03
CA TYR A 150 13.64 17.30 -16.88
C TYR A 150 12.56 16.28 -17.22
N GLY A 151 11.55 16.66 -18.00
CA GLY A 151 10.45 15.80 -18.40
C GLY A 151 10.90 14.51 -19.08
N GLU A 152 11.97 14.57 -19.88
CA GLU A 152 12.52 13.39 -20.58
C GLU A 152 13.12 12.34 -19.64
N VAL A 153 13.64 12.76 -18.47
CA VAL A 153 14.30 11.87 -17.51
C VAL A 153 13.43 11.48 -16.33
N LEU A 154 12.20 11.99 -16.22
CA LEU A 154 11.35 11.75 -15.05
C LEU A 154 10.94 10.28 -14.90
N VAL A 155 10.55 9.59 -15.98
CA VAL A 155 10.18 8.17 -15.90
C VAL A 155 11.35 7.29 -15.42
N PRO A 156 12.57 7.38 -15.99
CA PRO A 156 13.70 6.64 -15.43
C PRO A 156 14.07 7.11 -14.02
N ALA A 157 13.92 8.41 -13.68
CA ALA A 157 14.18 8.92 -12.33
C ALA A 157 13.23 8.32 -11.28
N LEU A 158 11.94 8.17 -11.59
CA LEU A 158 10.96 7.51 -10.70
C LEU A 158 11.32 6.03 -10.43
N LYS A 159 12.10 5.42 -11.32
CA LYS A 159 12.58 4.03 -11.21
C LYS A 159 14.03 3.93 -10.73
N SER A 160 14.66 5.02 -10.31
CA SER A 160 16.06 5.00 -9.86
C SER A 160 16.24 4.40 -8.46
N ILE A 161 15.16 4.33 -7.69
CA ILE A 161 15.14 3.84 -6.30
C ILE A 161 13.94 2.92 -6.06
N PRO A 162 13.97 2.09 -5.00
CA PRO A 162 12.80 1.33 -4.58
C PRO A 162 11.63 2.25 -4.22
N THR A 163 10.41 1.78 -4.48
CA THR A 163 9.17 2.44 -4.05
C THR A 163 8.55 1.66 -2.91
N LEU A 164 8.32 2.34 -1.78
CA LEU A 164 7.45 1.86 -0.73
C LEU A 164 6.00 2.23 -1.09
N SER A 165 5.13 1.25 -1.32
CA SER A 165 3.69 1.47 -1.47
C SER A 165 3.01 1.20 -0.13
N VAL A 166 2.22 2.15 0.35
CA VAL A 166 1.40 2.01 1.57
C VAL A 166 -0.06 2.10 1.18
N VAL A 167 -0.81 1.05 1.48
CA VAL A 167 -2.22 0.91 1.08
C VAL A 167 -3.11 0.67 2.29
N MET A 168 -4.10 1.53 2.45
CA MET A 168 -5.13 1.42 3.49
C MET A 168 -6.45 2.02 3.03
N ASP A 169 -7.49 1.81 3.82
CA ASP A 169 -8.79 2.44 3.60
C ASP A 169 -8.69 3.97 3.73
N LEU A 170 -9.28 4.72 2.78
CA LEU A 170 -9.22 6.18 2.79
C LEU A 170 -10.02 6.81 3.96
N GLY A 171 -11.05 6.14 4.46
CA GLY A 171 -11.74 6.55 5.70
C GLY A 171 -10.87 6.36 6.94
N ASP A 172 -10.02 5.33 6.95
CA ASP A 172 -9.00 5.12 8.00
C ASP A 172 -7.84 6.13 7.94
N LEU A 173 -7.57 6.70 6.76
CA LEU A 173 -6.53 7.71 6.58
C LEU A 173 -7.08 9.13 6.80
N PHE A 174 -8.21 9.47 6.16
CA PHE A 174 -8.73 10.84 6.07
C PHE A 174 -10.13 11.05 6.64
N GLY A 175 -10.80 10.01 7.14
CA GLY A 175 -12.11 10.15 7.75
C GLY A 175 -12.09 11.07 8.98
N THR A 176 -13.16 11.83 9.22
CA THR A 176 -13.21 12.79 10.33
C THR A 176 -13.17 12.12 11.69
N SER A 177 -13.83 10.97 11.86
CA SER A 177 -13.93 10.26 13.14
C SER A 177 -12.74 9.36 13.47
N ARG A 178 -12.11 8.76 12.45
CA ARG A 178 -11.08 7.73 12.62
C ARG A 178 -9.87 7.88 11.69
N GLY A 179 -9.84 8.88 10.83
CA GLY A 179 -8.75 9.15 9.90
C GLY A 179 -7.50 9.59 10.65
N ILE A 180 -6.41 8.83 10.53
CA ILE A 180 -5.16 9.12 11.24
C ILE A 180 -4.47 10.39 10.73
N TYR A 181 -4.63 10.74 9.45
CA TYR A 181 -4.08 11.98 8.87
C TYR A 181 -4.91 13.20 9.25
N THR A 182 -6.25 13.05 9.30
CA THR A 182 -7.17 14.11 9.72
C THR A 182 -7.08 14.41 11.21
N ASN A 183 -6.68 13.43 12.01
CA ASN A 183 -6.54 13.55 13.47
C ASN A 183 -5.09 13.27 13.92
N PRO A 184 -4.09 14.04 13.43
CA PRO A 184 -2.70 13.62 13.52
C PRO A 184 -2.11 13.74 14.93
N ASN A 185 -2.76 14.52 15.82
CA ASN A 185 -2.39 14.65 17.23
C ASN A 185 -2.85 13.45 18.08
N GLN A 186 -3.71 12.59 17.55
CA GLN A 186 -4.20 11.42 18.27
C GLN A 186 -3.15 10.31 18.29
N SER A 187 -3.23 9.43 19.30
CA SER A 187 -2.20 8.44 19.54
C SER A 187 -2.69 7.24 20.34
N GLY A 188 -1.86 6.21 20.46
CA GLY A 188 -2.18 4.99 21.18
C GLY A 188 -2.83 3.91 20.31
N LEU A 189 -3.26 2.82 20.94
CA LEU A 189 -3.78 1.62 20.29
C LEU A 189 -5.03 1.89 19.45
N GLU A 190 -5.89 2.80 19.92
CA GLU A 190 -7.15 3.18 19.27
C GLU A 190 -6.94 3.97 17.97
N TRP A 191 -5.73 4.46 17.73
CA TRP A 191 -5.34 5.23 16.54
C TRP A 191 -4.41 4.45 15.61
N GLU A 192 -4.35 3.13 15.77
CA GLU A 192 -3.77 2.21 14.80
C GLU A 192 -4.82 1.80 13.76
N ARG A 193 -4.42 1.76 12.49
CA ARG A 193 -5.26 1.32 11.38
C ARG A 193 -4.62 0.15 10.65
N PRO A 194 -5.42 -0.78 10.09
CA PRO A 194 -4.88 -1.80 9.21
C PRO A 194 -4.34 -1.16 7.92
N ALA A 195 -3.17 -1.61 7.49
CA ALA A 195 -2.56 -1.24 6.23
C ALA A 195 -1.86 -2.45 5.59
N SER A 196 -1.56 -2.31 4.32
CA SER A 196 -0.70 -3.20 3.54
C SER A 196 0.49 -2.37 3.06
N VAL A 197 1.67 -2.95 3.11
CA VAL A 197 2.91 -2.30 2.71
C VAL A 197 3.64 -3.19 1.71
N GLU A 198 4.10 -2.59 0.62
CA GLU A 198 4.89 -3.24 -0.41
C GLU A 198 6.20 -2.48 -0.61
N LEU A 199 7.33 -3.18 -0.66
CA LEU A 199 8.60 -2.60 -1.12
C LEU A 199 8.88 -3.13 -2.52
N ILE A 200 8.74 -2.24 -3.50
CA ILE A 200 8.80 -2.52 -4.93
C ILE A 200 10.15 -2.06 -5.46
N TYR A 201 10.92 -3.00 -5.99
CA TYR A 201 12.19 -2.69 -6.64
C TYR A 201 11.96 -2.45 -8.14
N PRO A 202 12.66 -1.48 -8.74
CA PRO A 202 12.57 -1.21 -10.17
C PRO A 202 13.35 -2.22 -11.04
N ASP A 203 14.17 -3.06 -10.42
CA ASP A 203 14.96 -4.14 -11.00
C ASP A 203 14.35 -5.53 -10.67
N ASP A 204 15.06 -6.61 -10.95
CA ASP A 204 14.59 -7.99 -10.76
C ASP A 204 14.61 -8.46 -9.30
N ARG A 205 14.95 -7.60 -8.34
CA ARG A 205 14.89 -7.97 -6.93
C ARG A 205 13.45 -8.28 -6.53
N LYS A 206 13.31 -9.31 -5.70
CA LYS A 206 12.02 -9.75 -5.19
C LYS A 206 11.35 -8.62 -4.40
N THR A 207 10.18 -8.20 -4.88
CA THR A 207 9.31 -7.26 -4.15
C THR A 207 8.79 -7.90 -2.87
N PHE A 208 8.68 -7.11 -1.81
CA PHE A 208 8.17 -7.56 -0.52
C PHE A 208 6.75 -7.05 -0.28
N HIS A 209 5.94 -7.80 0.46
CA HIS A 209 4.61 -7.40 0.90
C HIS A 209 4.29 -7.91 2.29
N VAL A 210 3.60 -7.08 3.08
CA VAL A 210 3.09 -7.46 4.40
C VAL A 210 1.89 -6.60 4.80
N ASN A 211 0.93 -7.21 5.50
CA ASN A 211 -0.10 -6.48 6.22
C ASN A 211 0.40 -6.09 7.61
N CYS A 212 0.13 -4.86 8.03
CA CYS A 212 0.58 -4.31 9.30
C CYS A 212 -0.42 -3.30 9.88
N GLY A 213 -0.16 -2.86 11.10
CA GLY A 213 -0.77 -1.65 11.63
C GLY A 213 -0.02 -0.42 11.15
N ILE A 214 -0.71 0.71 11.03
CA ILE A 214 -0.11 2.01 10.76
C ILE A 214 -0.72 3.08 11.66
N ARG A 215 0.07 4.08 12.04
CA ARG A 215 -0.40 5.31 12.69
C ARG A 215 0.58 6.47 12.47
N ILE A 216 0.16 7.69 12.77
CA ILE A 216 1.05 8.86 12.74
C ILE A 216 2.13 8.76 13.84
N GLN A 217 3.34 9.21 13.49
CA GLN A 217 4.53 9.27 14.33
C GLN A 217 5.04 10.70 14.51
N GLY A 218 5.70 11.00 15.63
CA GLY A 218 6.26 12.33 15.94
C GLY A 218 5.63 13.01 17.15
N GLY A 219 5.70 14.33 17.21
CA GLY A 219 5.03 15.19 18.20
C GLY A 219 4.65 16.50 17.54
N TRP A 220 5.56 17.47 17.57
CA TRP A 220 5.37 18.77 16.92
C TRP A 220 5.12 18.65 15.41
N ASN A 221 5.95 17.89 14.69
CA ASN A 221 5.85 17.72 13.23
C ASN A 221 4.62 16.91 12.75
N ARG A 222 3.73 16.51 13.67
CA ARG A 222 2.42 15.93 13.31
C ARG A 222 1.39 17.01 13.00
N ARG A 223 1.70 18.27 13.26
CA ARG A 223 0.81 19.39 12.95
C ARG A 223 0.88 19.69 11.46
N PRO A 224 -0.26 19.73 10.74
CA PRO A 224 -0.27 19.98 9.29
C PRO A 224 0.42 21.28 8.88
N GLU A 225 0.43 22.29 9.75
CA GLU A 225 1.12 23.57 9.53
C GLU A 225 2.64 23.52 9.67
N GLU A 226 3.17 22.55 10.41
CA GLU A 226 4.61 22.39 10.61
C GLU A 226 5.18 21.45 9.54
N SER A 227 4.46 20.37 9.26
CA SER A 227 4.81 19.43 8.20
C SER A 227 3.54 18.81 7.62
N PRO A 228 3.09 19.23 6.42
CA PRO A 228 1.94 18.61 5.77
C PRO A 228 2.22 17.17 5.35
N LYS A 229 3.50 16.76 5.31
CA LYS A 229 3.95 15.38 5.13
C LYS A 229 4.29 14.75 6.48
N HIS A 230 3.40 13.90 6.99
CA HIS A 230 3.60 13.27 8.29
C HIS A 230 4.46 12.00 8.20
N SER A 231 5.23 11.75 9.26
CA SER A 231 5.87 10.46 9.48
C SER A 231 4.85 9.41 9.91
N PHE A 232 5.06 8.19 9.45
CA PHE A 232 4.25 7.04 9.82
C PHE A 232 5.04 6.07 10.70
N ARG A 233 4.32 5.36 11.56
CA ARG A 233 4.83 4.21 12.28
C ARG A 233 4.10 2.97 11.77
N LEU A 234 4.84 2.08 11.12
CA LEU A 234 4.40 0.73 10.79
C LEU A 234 4.57 -0.18 12.01
N LEU A 235 3.57 -1.00 12.31
CA LEU A 235 3.47 -1.83 13.51
C LEU A 235 3.17 -3.28 13.11
N PHE A 236 4.10 -4.20 13.35
CA PHE A 236 3.93 -5.61 13.02
C PHE A 236 3.33 -6.35 14.21
N LYS A 237 2.06 -6.73 14.12
CA LYS A 237 1.28 -7.34 15.20
C LYS A 237 0.37 -8.42 14.63
N LYS A 238 0.19 -9.53 15.39
CA LYS A 238 -0.68 -10.66 14.98
C LYS A 238 -2.09 -10.26 14.55
N LYS A 239 -2.66 -9.18 15.11
CA LYS A 239 -3.99 -8.68 14.74
C LYS A 239 -4.08 -8.10 13.32
N TYR A 240 -2.96 -7.74 12.71
CA TYR A 240 -2.90 -7.13 11.37
C TYR A 240 -2.20 -8.03 10.34
N GLY A 241 -1.45 -9.04 10.78
CA GLY A 241 -0.59 -9.86 9.94
C GLY A 241 0.55 -10.46 10.77
N PRO A 242 1.73 -10.67 10.19
CA PRO A 242 2.90 -11.14 10.93
C PRO A 242 3.25 -10.25 12.14
N ALA A 243 3.70 -10.87 13.23
CA ALA A 243 4.13 -10.15 14.45
C ALA A 243 5.49 -9.45 14.29
N LYS A 244 6.23 -9.75 13.21
CA LYS A 244 7.50 -9.14 12.87
C LYS A 244 7.62 -9.03 11.36
N LEU A 245 8.17 -7.92 10.90
CA LEU A 245 8.75 -7.82 9.57
C LEU A 245 10.06 -8.59 9.54
N LYS A 246 10.25 -9.45 8.56
CA LYS A 246 11.50 -10.19 8.33
C LYS A 246 12.10 -9.79 6.98
N LEU A 247 12.91 -8.75 7.00
CA LEU A 247 13.51 -8.14 5.80
C LEU A 247 14.77 -7.40 6.25
N PRO A 248 15.98 -7.70 5.74
CA PRO A 248 17.20 -7.00 6.15
C PRO A 248 17.30 -5.62 5.51
N LEU A 249 16.45 -4.70 5.99
CA LEU A 249 16.35 -3.34 5.48
C LEU A 249 17.67 -2.57 5.54
N PHE A 250 18.50 -2.84 6.55
CA PHE A 250 19.75 -2.11 6.80
C PHE A 250 21.00 -2.93 6.42
N GLY A 251 20.88 -3.83 5.44
CA GLY A 251 21.98 -4.67 4.98
C GLY A 251 22.34 -5.79 5.97
N ASN A 252 23.44 -6.48 5.69
CA ASN A 252 23.85 -7.69 6.43
C ASN A 252 24.33 -7.42 7.86
N ASP A 253 24.82 -6.21 8.11
CA ASP A 253 25.34 -5.79 9.43
C ASP A 253 24.22 -5.26 10.34
N GLY A 254 23.03 -5.02 9.77
CA GLY A 254 21.85 -4.57 10.50
C GLY A 254 21.00 -5.72 11.05
N VAL A 255 20.06 -5.37 11.94
CA VAL A 255 19.02 -6.33 12.37
C VAL A 255 18.09 -6.68 11.20
N SER A 256 17.67 -7.94 11.14
CA SER A 256 16.85 -8.46 10.03
C SER A 256 15.36 -8.63 10.38
N GLU A 257 14.98 -8.38 11.63
CA GLU A 257 13.60 -8.48 12.10
C GLU A 257 13.16 -7.21 12.85
N PHE A 258 11.93 -6.75 12.58
CA PHE A 258 11.40 -5.53 13.16
C PHE A 258 9.97 -5.71 13.67
N GLU A 259 9.67 -5.19 14.85
CA GLU A 259 8.30 -5.04 15.35
C GLU A 259 7.69 -3.70 14.94
N THR A 260 8.54 -2.72 14.63
CA THR A 260 8.13 -1.37 14.23
C THR A 260 9.14 -0.79 13.26
N ILE A 261 8.65 -0.09 12.24
CA ILE A 261 9.45 0.75 11.34
C ILE A 261 8.83 2.15 11.35
N ILE A 262 9.67 3.17 11.44
CA ILE A 262 9.26 4.57 11.27
C ILE A 262 9.63 4.99 9.86
N LEU A 263 8.67 5.59 9.17
CA LEU A 263 8.80 6.18 7.85
C LEU A 263 8.93 7.71 8.01
#